data_AF-A0A9E6WA78-F1
#
_entry.id   AF-A0A9E6WA78-F1
#
_cell.length_a   1.000
_cell.length_b   1.000
_cell.length_c   1.000
_cell.angle_alpha   90.00
_cell.angle_beta   90.00
_cell.angle_gamma   90.00
#
_symmetry.space_group_name_H-M   'P 1'
#
loop_
_entity.id
_entity.type
_entity.pdbx_description
1 polymer ?
#
loop_
_entity_poly.entity_id
_entity_poly.type
_entity_poly.pdbx_seq_one_letter_code
_entity_poly.pdbx_strand_id
1 'polypeptide(L)'
;MYSLFIKEIKTFLGSLIGYLVIVVFLLITGLFLWVFPGMYNIPDNGYATLEGLFLLAPWVYLFLVPAITMRSFADEKRTGTIEIILTHPITDFQLVLAKFFAGLALVAFSLFPTLLWFLSVYLLGNPVGSIDTGATWGSFIGLFFLAAIYVAVGVFSSSLTDNQIVSFILAMSISFIFYLGFDFVSSSGVPYILDQILSWFSINTHYLSISRGVVDMRDLIYFTGMTLLFIFLTGILLRKGNLKLRKTKIKLTVFVFSLLAVFFVSSNFLFRMDLTADKRFSLSDVSKEIASEINDIIDVEFFLVGELEPGLQKLQREVFEKIAVLNVYSPKPIRIKMVDPYGFNNAEKREEFQNQLIEKGIKPISFNRKTDQGVSTRFIFPGAVVRSGGKEIAVNFLKNNPDFSYEVNFNHSVESVEFELVNSFQNLMRTKKSTVAFLEGHSEFNQYEVMDFANSLSADFGVKRITTSLLETGRAGIDILIVAGPKEPFSEQDKFIIDQFIMSGGKVVWLIDPVQVSLDSLSNGYQTFSFPLSLNLDDLLFKYGVRLNYELLQDVDCAQILVNTAPSGSQAQWTLHPWYYSPLLTPADNHPLSRNLNRVYT
;
A
#
# COMPACT_ATOMS: atom_id res chain seq x y z
N MET A 1 -38.16 -15.96 18.57
CA MET A 1 -36.73 -15.69 18.30
C MET A 1 -36.07 -14.88 19.40
N TYR A 2 -36.50 -13.63 19.64
CA TYR A 2 -35.90 -12.76 20.66
C TYR A 2 -35.85 -13.40 22.06
N SER A 3 -36.94 -14.04 22.51
CA SER A 3 -36.98 -14.71 23.82
C SER A 3 -36.01 -15.89 23.95
N LEU A 4 -35.78 -16.64 22.86
CA LEU A 4 -34.80 -17.74 22.83
C LEU A 4 -33.38 -17.18 22.92
N PHE A 5 -33.06 -16.14 22.14
CA PHE A 5 -31.78 -15.48 22.20
C PHE A 5 -31.46 -14.95 23.61
N ILE A 6 -32.40 -14.25 24.25
CA ILE A 6 -32.23 -13.76 25.63
C ILE A 6 -32.02 -14.91 26.61
N LYS A 7 -32.79 -16.01 26.47
CA LYS A 7 -32.61 -17.21 27.30
C LYS A 7 -31.17 -17.71 27.19
N GLU A 8 -30.65 -17.91 25.98
CA GLU A 8 -29.28 -18.41 25.78
C GLU A 8 -28.23 -17.44 26.34
N ILE A 9 -28.38 -16.13 26.11
CA ILE A 9 -27.47 -15.12 26.69
C ILE A 9 -27.48 -15.16 28.22
N LYS A 10 -28.67 -15.25 28.85
CA LYS A 10 -28.79 -15.37 30.31
C LYS A 10 -28.17 -16.67 30.83
N THR A 11 -28.30 -17.76 30.08
CA THR A 11 -27.66 -19.03 30.44
C THR A 11 -26.13 -18.91 30.39
N PHE A 12 -25.57 -18.28 29.36
CA PHE A 12 -24.14 -18.09 29.23
C PHE A 12 -23.57 -17.12 30.28
N LEU A 13 -24.15 -15.91 30.39
CA LEU A 13 -23.71 -14.88 31.34
C LEU A 13 -24.17 -15.12 32.78
N GLY A 14 -25.08 -16.08 33.01
CA GLY A 14 -25.39 -16.61 34.34
C GLY A 14 -24.38 -17.67 34.80
N SER A 15 -23.51 -18.15 33.90
CA SER A 15 -22.47 -19.13 34.19
C SER A 15 -21.09 -18.49 34.27
N LEU A 16 -20.21 -19.04 35.10
CA LEU A 16 -18.82 -18.57 35.24
C LEU A 16 -18.02 -18.66 33.93
N ILE A 17 -18.40 -19.58 33.04
CA ILE A 17 -17.67 -19.90 31.81
C ILE A 17 -17.70 -18.74 30.82
N GLY A 18 -18.83 -18.03 30.71
CA GLY A 18 -18.94 -16.87 29.81
C GLY A 18 -17.93 -15.79 30.16
N TYR A 19 -17.82 -15.44 31.44
CA TYR A 19 -16.85 -14.46 31.93
C TYR A 19 -15.42 -14.96 31.81
N LEU A 20 -15.17 -16.23 32.15
CA LEU A 20 -13.84 -16.83 32.08
C LEU A 20 -13.28 -16.75 30.67
N VAL A 21 -14.09 -17.03 29.65
CA VAL A 21 -13.62 -16.96 28.26
C VAL A 21 -13.26 -15.53 27.85
N ILE A 22 -14.06 -14.53 28.21
CA ILE A 22 -13.75 -13.13 27.93
C ILE A 22 -12.45 -12.72 28.63
N VAL A 23 -12.30 -13.05 29.91
CA VAL A 23 -11.10 -12.74 30.70
C VAL A 23 -9.87 -13.42 30.13
N VAL A 24 -9.95 -14.71 29.78
CA VAL A 24 -8.82 -15.46 29.20
C VAL A 24 -8.43 -14.88 27.83
N PHE A 25 -9.39 -14.53 26.99
CA PHE A 25 -9.11 -13.87 25.71
C PHE A 25 -8.35 -12.56 25.90
N LEU A 26 -8.86 -11.68 26.77
CA LEU A 26 -8.25 -10.37 27.04
C LEU A 26 -6.89 -10.48 27.73
N LEU A 27 -6.73 -11.45 28.63
CA LEU A 27 -5.48 -11.69 29.34
C LEU A 27 -4.39 -12.17 28.38
N ILE A 28 -4.69 -13.20 27.57
CA ILE A 28 -3.71 -13.73 26.60
C ILE A 28 -3.33 -12.64 25.61
N THR A 29 -4.30 -12.03 24.93
CA THR A 29 -4.01 -11.00 23.91
C THR A 29 -3.36 -9.76 24.52
N GLY A 30 -3.81 -9.30 25.69
CA GLY A 30 -3.24 -8.15 26.38
C GLY A 30 -1.80 -8.35 26.84
N LEU A 31 -1.45 -9.52 27.38
CA LEU A 31 -0.07 -9.82 27.80
C LEU A 31 0.89 -9.83 26.61
N PHE A 32 0.51 -10.45 25.49
CA PHE A 32 1.37 -10.48 24.30
C PHE A 32 1.50 -9.11 23.63
N LEU A 33 0.46 -8.27 23.67
CA LEU A 33 0.49 -6.94 23.06
C LEU A 33 1.28 -5.91 23.86
N TRP A 34 1.22 -5.98 25.19
CA TRP A 34 1.70 -4.89 26.05
C TRP A 34 2.82 -5.30 27.01
N VAL A 35 2.99 -6.59 27.33
CA VAL A 35 3.89 -7.03 28.41
C VAL A 35 5.07 -7.83 27.88
N PHE A 36 4.82 -8.86 27.08
CA PHE A 36 5.89 -9.74 26.60
C PHE A 36 6.60 -9.14 25.39
N PRO A 37 7.94 -9.04 25.42
CA PRO A 37 8.68 -8.54 24.27
C PRO A 37 8.65 -9.54 23.12
N GLY A 38 8.59 -9.04 21.89
CA GLY A 38 8.58 -9.87 20.68
C GLY A 38 7.76 -9.28 19.53
N MET A 39 7.55 -10.09 18.48
CA MET A 39 6.89 -9.68 17.23
C MET A 39 5.49 -9.08 17.43
N TYR A 40 4.75 -9.51 18.46
CA TYR A 40 3.38 -9.06 18.72
C TYR A 40 3.30 -7.82 19.62
N ASN A 41 4.41 -7.43 20.26
CA ASN A 41 4.44 -6.36 21.23
C ASN A 41 4.37 -4.99 20.54
N ILE A 42 3.44 -4.14 20.96
CA ILE A 42 3.21 -2.83 20.32
C ILE A 42 4.40 -1.88 20.57
N PRO A 43 4.85 -1.65 21.83
CA PRO A 43 6.03 -0.83 22.09
C PRO A 43 7.30 -1.26 21.33
N ASP A 44 7.59 -2.56 21.26
CA ASP A 44 8.82 -3.07 20.63
C ASP A 44 8.78 -3.02 19.10
N ASN A 45 7.58 -3.10 18.48
CA ASN A 45 7.44 -3.03 17.03
C ASN A 45 7.78 -1.62 16.49
N GLY A 46 7.70 -0.58 17.32
CA GLY A 46 8.05 0.79 16.94
C GLY A 46 7.06 1.47 15.97
N TYR A 47 6.03 0.75 15.54
CA TYR A 47 4.95 1.27 14.69
C TYR A 47 3.62 1.29 15.44
N ALA A 48 2.82 2.33 15.20
CA ALA A 48 1.48 2.45 15.74
C ALA A 48 0.48 1.55 14.98
N THR A 49 0.54 0.24 15.24
CA THR A 49 -0.34 -0.76 14.62
C THR A 49 -0.90 -1.75 15.66
N LEU A 50 -2.06 -2.33 15.35
CA LEU A 50 -2.67 -3.43 16.11
C LEU A 50 -2.51 -4.79 15.42
N GLU A 51 -1.56 -4.91 14.49
CA GLU A 51 -1.35 -6.12 13.70
C GLU A 51 -1.15 -7.37 14.59
N GLY A 52 -0.43 -7.22 15.70
CA GLY A 52 -0.23 -8.31 16.66
C GLY A 52 -1.53 -8.88 17.24
N LEU A 53 -2.56 -8.04 17.47
CA LEU A 53 -3.87 -8.48 17.96
C LEU A 53 -4.53 -9.38 16.92
N PHE A 54 -4.50 -8.95 15.66
CA PHE A 54 -5.16 -9.63 14.56
C PHE A 54 -4.44 -10.90 14.12
N LEU A 55 -3.13 -11.00 14.37
CA LEU A 55 -2.39 -12.25 14.19
C LEU A 55 -2.67 -13.25 15.31
N LEU A 56 -2.78 -12.79 16.56
CA LEU A 56 -2.99 -13.67 17.73
C LEU A 56 -4.44 -14.12 17.91
N ALA A 57 -5.41 -13.23 17.70
CA ALA A 57 -6.82 -13.48 18.02
C ALA A 57 -7.42 -14.69 17.29
N PRO A 58 -7.13 -14.98 16.00
CA PRO A 58 -7.62 -16.20 15.33
C PRO A 58 -7.20 -17.49 16.05
N TRP A 59 -5.97 -17.56 16.56
CA TRP A 59 -5.46 -18.71 17.31
C TRP A 59 -6.14 -18.86 18.66
N VAL A 60 -6.32 -17.74 19.37
CA VAL A 60 -7.00 -17.74 20.66
C VAL A 60 -8.47 -18.13 20.49
N TYR A 61 -9.14 -17.64 19.44
CA TYR A 61 -10.53 -18.00 19.13
C TYR A 61 -10.70 -19.43 18.64
N LEU A 62 -9.71 -20.00 17.94
CA LEU A 62 -9.72 -21.41 17.53
C LEU A 62 -9.85 -22.34 18.75
N PHE A 63 -9.39 -21.92 19.92
CA PHE A 63 -9.59 -22.63 21.18
C PHE A 63 -10.84 -22.18 21.95
N LEU A 64 -11.01 -20.87 22.17
CA LEU A 64 -12.05 -20.34 23.06
C LEU A 64 -13.47 -20.44 22.49
N VAL A 65 -13.65 -20.29 21.17
CA VAL A 65 -14.99 -20.34 20.56
C VAL A 65 -15.59 -21.76 20.62
N PRO A 66 -14.83 -22.84 20.32
CA PRO A 66 -15.25 -24.21 20.64
C PRO A 66 -15.62 -24.41 22.12
N ALA A 67 -14.88 -23.82 23.06
CA ALA A 67 -15.16 -23.97 24.49
C ALA A 67 -16.50 -23.32 24.91
N ILE A 68 -16.87 -22.19 24.31
CA ILE A 68 -18.17 -21.54 24.57
C ILE A 68 -19.32 -22.37 23.97
N THR A 69 -19.13 -22.88 22.76
CA THR A 69 -20.21 -23.50 21.98
C THR A 69 -20.41 -24.99 22.27
N MET A 70 -19.46 -25.66 22.93
CA MET A 70 -19.52 -27.10 23.19
C MET A 70 -20.80 -27.55 23.94
N ARG A 71 -21.36 -26.67 24.79
CA ARG A 71 -22.56 -26.96 25.59
C ARG A 71 -23.88 -26.70 24.85
N SER A 72 -23.82 -26.05 23.69
CA SER A 72 -24.99 -25.50 23.01
C SER A 72 -26.11 -26.53 22.79
N PHE A 73 -25.77 -27.72 22.29
CA PHE A 73 -26.69 -28.84 22.12
C PHE A 73 -26.28 -30.10 22.89
N ALA A 74 -24.97 -30.30 23.14
CA ALA A 74 -24.48 -31.49 23.81
C ALA A 74 -25.09 -31.65 25.22
N ASP A 75 -25.23 -30.55 25.98
CA ASP A 75 -25.87 -30.60 27.30
C ASP A 75 -27.38 -30.87 27.22
N GLU A 76 -28.06 -30.29 26.24
CA GLU A 76 -29.51 -30.51 26.06
C GLU A 76 -29.80 -31.96 25.66
N LYS A 77 -28.89 -32.58 24.88
CA LYS A 77 -28.94 -34.02 24.55
C LYS A 77 -28.64 -34.89 25.75
N ARG A 78 -27.57 -34.59 26.49
CA ARG A 78 -27.17 -35.34 27.69
C ARG A 78 -28.23 -35.31 28.77
N THR A 79 -28.95 -34.20 28.90
CA THR A 79 -30.02 -34.01 29.89
C THR A 79 -31.40 -34.46 29.40
N GLY A 80 -31.55 -34.86 28.14
CA GLY A 80 -32.84 -35.23 27.52
C GLY A 80 -33.79 -34.06 27.30
N THR A 81 -33.39 -32.82 27.59
CA THR A 81 -34.24 -31.63 27.45
C THR A 81 -34.45 -31.22 26.00
N ILE A 82 -33.62 -31.71 25.07
CA ILE A 82 -33.75 -31.45 23.65
C ILE A 82 -35.10 -31.89 23.07
N GLU A 83 -35.68 -33.00 23.55
CA GLU A 83 -36.98 -33.50 23.08
C GLU A 83 -38.13 -32.55 23.47
N ILE A 84 -38.03 -31.94 24.65
CA ILE A 84 -38.99 -30.94 25.13
C ILE A 84 -38.91 -29.66 24.28
N ILE A 85 -37.70 -29.25 23.90
CA ILE A 85 -37.51 -28.04 23.08
C ILE A 85 -38.04 -28.29 21.65
N LEU A 86 -37.79 -29.46 21.09
CA LEU A 86 -38.23 -29.82 19.74
C LEU A 86 -39.75 -30.04 19.61
N THR A 87 -40.45 -30.25 20.72
CA THR A 87 -41.93 -30.38 20.74
C THR A 87 -42.66 -29.04 20.87
N HIS A 88 -41.94 -27.96 21.22
CA HIS A 88 -42.51 -26.62 21.20
C HIS A 88 -42.79 -26.15 19.75
N PRO A 89 -43.73 -25.21 19.53
CA PRO A 89 -44.06 -24.68 18.21
C PRO A 89 -42.99 -23.69 17.70
N ILE A 90 -41.73 -24.10 17.71
CA ILE A 90 -40.57 -23.37 17.22
C ILE A 90 -39.91 -24.14 16.09
N THR A 91 -39.45 -23.43 15.07
CA THR A 91 -38.75 -24.10 13.96
C THR A 91 -37.32 -24.45 14.35
N ASP A 92 -36.77 -25.54 13.81
CA ASP A 92 -35.38 -25.94 14.11
C ASP A 92 -34.37 -24.86 13.71
N PHE A 93 -34.62 -24.16 12.59
CA PHE A 93 -33.79 -23.04 12.16
C PHE A 93 -33.81 -21.88 13.17
N GLN A 94 -34.97 -21.59 13.76
CA GLN A 94 -35.07 -20.57 14.80
C GLN A 94 -34.27 -20.96 16.06
N LEU A 95 -34.29 -22.23 16.44
CA LEU A 95 -33.49 -22.73 17.56
C LEU A 95 -31.98 -22.62 17.29
N VAL A 96 -31.53 -23.08 16.13
CA VAL A 96 -30.11 -23.02 15.73
C VAL A 96 -29.63 -21.58 15.64
N LEU A 97 -30.41 -20.69 15.00
CA LEU A 97 -30.06 -19.28 14.87
C LEU A 97 -29.97 -18.58 16.24
N ALA A 98 -30.87 -18.88 17.17
CA ALA A 98 -30.82 -18.27 18.51
C ALA A 98 -29.51 -18.63 19.24
N LYS A 99 -29.08 -19.89 19.16
CA LYS A 99 -27.83 -20.38 19.76
C LYS A 99 -26.59 -19.81 19.05
N PHE A 100 -26.62 -19.73 17.73
CA PHE A 100 -25.58 -19.10 16.93
C PHE A 100 -25.40 -17.61 17.30
N PHE A 101 -26.48 -16.82 17.29
CA PHE A 101 -26.41 -15.41 17.65
C PHE A 101 -25.97 -15.19 19.10
N ALA A 102 -26.36 -16.08 20.03
CA ALA A 102 -25.90 -16.01 21.41
C ALA A 102 -24.38 -16.23 21.54
N GLY A 103 -23.82 -17.21 20.83
CA GLY A 103 -22.37 -17.42 20.76
C GLY A 103 -21.63 -16.23 20.12
N LEU A 104 -22.18 -15.70 19.02
CA LEU A 104 -21.61 -14.55 18.31
C LEU A 104 -21.66 -13.26 19.16
N ALA A 105 -22.69 -13.06 19.97
CA ALA A 105 -22.74 -11.95 20.92
C ALA A 105 -21.67 -12.05 22.02
N LEU A 106 -21.33 -13.25 22.50
CA LEU A 106 -20.23 -13.44 23.45
C LEU A 106 -18.87 -13.10 22.84
N VAL A 107 -18.65 -13.49 21.58
CA VAL A 107 -17.46 -13.07 20.83
C VAL A 107 -17.42 -11.54 20.72
N ALA A 108 -18.54 -10.91 20.36
CA ALA A 108 -18.61 -9.45 20.29
C ALA A 108 -18.29 -8.79 21.64
N PHE A 109 -18.76 -9.34 22.77
CA PHE A 109 -18.39 -8.87 24.11
C PHE A 109 -16.92 -9.10 24.44
N SER A 110 -16.26 -10.11 23.87
CA SER A 110 -14.81 -10.28 24.04
C SER A 110 -13.98 -9.30 23.19
N LEU A 111 -14.50 -8.87 22.04
CA LEU A 111 -13.85 -7.86 21.17
C LEU A 111 -14.08 -6.44 21.65
N PHE A 112 -15.24 -6.13 22.22
CA PHE A 112 -15.58 -4.76 22.57
C PHE A 112 -14.53 -4.06 23.46
N PRO A 113 -13.96 -4.69 24.51
CA PRO A 113 -12.93 -4.07 25.33
C PRO A 113 -11.60 -3.83 24.60
N THR A 114 -11.30 -4.57 23.53
CA THR A 114 -10.05 -4.39 22.77
C THR A 114 -10.06 -3.10 21.93
N LEU A 115 -11.22 -2.47 21.75
CA LEU A 115 -11.32 -1.11 21.19
C LEU A 115 -10.60 -0.07 22.04
N LEU A 116 -10.40 -0.32 23.35
CA LEU A 116 -9.56 0.53 24.19
C LEU A 116 -8.09 0.49 23.74
N TRP A 117 -7.60 -0.66 23.25
CA TRP A 117 -6.24 -0.77 22.71
C TRP A 117 -6.11 0.02 21.41
N PHE A 118 -7.15 0.04 20.57
CA PHE A 118 -7.19 0.90 19.38
C PHE A 118 -7.08 2.38 19.76
N LEU A 119 -7.86 2.83 20.75
CA LEU A 119 -7.80 4.20 21.24
C LEU A 119 -6.41 4.53 21.80
N SER A 120 -5.80 3.62 22.58
CA SER A 120 -4.45 3.81 23.11
C SER A 120 -3.43 4.01 22.01
N VAL A 121 -3.41 3.14 20.98
CA VAL A 121 -2.45 3.26 19.88
C VAL A 121 -2.72 4.50 19.03
N TYR A 122 -3.99 4.85 18.80
CA TYR A 122 -4.36 6.07 18.08
C TYR A 122 -3.83 7.34 18.77
N LEU A 123 -3.95 7.42 20.10
CA LEU A 123 -3.51 8.57 20.89
C LEU A 123 -1.98 8.61 21.11
N LEU A 124 -1.34 7.45 21.23
CA LEU A 124 0.11 7.34 21.44
C LEU A 124 0.92 7.41 20.13
N GLY A 125 0.25 7.35 18.97
CA GLY A 125 0.90 7.55 17.68
C GLY A 125 1.53 8.93 17.56
N ASN A 126 2.66 9.01 16.84
CA ASN A 126 3.32 10.26 16.50
C ASN A 126 3.43 10.41 14.98
N PRO A 127 2.68 11.34 14.34
CA PRO A 127 1.68 12.24 14.92
C PRO A 127 0.44 11.50 15.46
N VAL A 128 -0.38 12.17 16.27
CA VAL A 128 -1.62 11.59 16.80
C VAL A 128 -2.50 11.14 15.64
N GLY A 129 -2.99 9.90 15.70
CA GLY A 129 -3.76 9.29 14.62
C GLY A 129 -2.92 8.64 13.51
N SER A 130 -1.60 8.48 13.68
CA SER A 130 -0.69 7.75 12.78
C SER A 130 -0.90 6.22 12.83
N ILE A 131 -2.15 5.77 12.81
CA ILE A 131 -2.56 4.36 12.71
C ILE A 131 -3.41 4.19 11.44
N ASP A 132 -3.20 3.09 10.73
CA ASP A 132 -4.04 2.72 9.59
C ASP A 132 -5.44 2.30 10.08
N THR A 133 -6.32 3.29 10.23
CA THR A 133 -7.68 3.09 10.72
C THR A 133 -8.47 2.13 9.81
N GLY A 134 -8.23 2.20 8.50
CA GLY A 134 -8.84 1.35 7.50
C GLY A 134 -8.50 -0.12 7.67
N ALA A 135 -7.20 -0.45 7.67
CA ALA A 135 -6.72 -1.80 7.90
C ALA A 135 -7.16 -2.35 9.27
N THR A 136 -7.18 -1.49 10.29
CA THR A 136 -7.58 -1.87 11.65
C THR A 136 -9.07 -2.24 11.71
N TRP A 137 -9.97 -1.41 11.14
CA TRP A 137 -11.40 -1.74 11.08
C TRP A 137 -11.68 -2.95 10.19
N GLY A 138 -10.98 -3.06 9.05
CA GLY A 138 -11.02 -4.26 8.20
C GLY A 138 -10.69 -5.51 9.00
N SER A 139 -9.59 -5.48 9.76
CA SER A 139 -9.19 -6.59 10.63
C SER A 139 -10.21 -6.93 11.72
N PHE A 140 -10.83 -5.94 12.38
CA PHE A 140 -11.90 -6.20 13.35
C PHE A 140 -13.11 -6.90 12.71
N ILE A 141 -13.52 -6.44 11.52
CA ILE A 141 -14.61 -7.03 10.75
C ILE A 141 -14.25 -8.47 10.33
N GLY A 142 -13.05 -8.67 9.79
CA GLY A 142 -12.54 -9.99 9.40
C GLY A 142 -12.51 -10.96 10.58
N LEU A 143 -12.07 -10.49 11.75
CA LEU A 143 -11.98 -11.30 12.97
C LEU A 143 -13.37 -11.70 13.48
N PHE A 144 -14.34 -10.78 13.40
CA PHE A 144 -15.74 -11.06 13.72
C PHE A 144 -16.36 -12.12 12.80
N PHE A 145 -16.12 -12.03 11.48
CA PHE A 145 -16.60 -13.03 10.52
C PHE A 145 -15.90 -14.39 10.68
N LEU A 146 -14.60 -14.41 10.94
CA LEU A 146 -13.85 -15.63 11.26
C LEU A 146 -14.44 -16.31 12.50
N ALA A 147 -14.69 -15.55 13.56
CA ALA A 147 -15.30 -16.08 14.77
C ALA A 147 -16.75 -16.54 14.53
N ALA A 148 -17.50 -15.92 13.62
CA ALA A 148 -18.82 -16.40 13.22
C ALA A 148 -18.76 -17.79 12.57
N ILE A 149 -17.75 -18.08 11.72
CA ILE A 149 -17.54 -19.45 11.21
C ILE A 149 -17.26 -20.41 12.38
N TYR A 150 -16.34 -20.06 13.29
CA TYR A 150 -16.03 -20.92 14.44
C TYR A 150 -17.24 -21.17 15.34
N VAL A 151 -18.10 -20.17 15.56
CA VAL A 151 -19.35 -20.35 16.32
C VAL A 151 -20.28 -21.31 15.58
N ALA A 152 -20.45 -21.16 14.27
CA ALA A 152 -21.29 -22.05 13.48
C ALA A 152 -20.77 -23.50 13.47
N VAL A 153 -19.46 -23.69 13.32
CA VAL A 153 -18.78 -24.99 13.44
C VAL A 153 -18.96 -25.57 14.84
N GLY A 154 -18.82 -24.75 15.89
CA GLY A 154 -18.99 -25.16 17.28
C GLY A 154 -20.40 -25.63 17.61
N VAL A 155 -21.42 -24.89 17.15
CA VAL A 155 -22.83 -25.27 17.29
C VAL A 155 -23.13 -26.56 16.51
N PHE A 156 -22.56 -26.72 15.31
CA PHE A 156 -22.66 -27.95 14.53
C PHE A 156 -22.04 -29.14 15.26
N SER A 157 -20.81 -29.02 15.76
CA SER A 157 -20.13 -30.09 16.50
C SER A 157 -20.86 -30.47 17.78
N SER A 158 -21.43 -29.50 18.50
CA SER A 158 -22.27 -29.74 19.69
C SER A 158 -23.54 -30.51 19.36
N SER A 159 -24.03 -30.41 18.12
CA SER A 159 -25.15 -31.23 17.66
C SER A 159 -24.75 -32.66 17.32
N LEU A 160 -23.48 -33.00 17.08
CA LEU A 160 -23.05 -34.36 16.69
C LEU A 160 -22.98 -35.34 17.87
N THR A 161 -22.78 -34.84 19.08
CA THR A 161 -22.52 -35.65 20.28
C THR A 161 -23.29 -35.11 21.49
N ASP A 162 -23.51 -35.98 22.47
CA ASP A 162 -24.03 -35.69 23.80
C ASP A 162 -22.92 -35.36 24.82
N ASN A 163 -21.64 -35.51 24.45
CA ASN A 163 -20.50 -35.23 25.33
C ASN A 163 -19.86 -33.87 24.98
N GLN A 164 -19.81 -32.95 25.95
CA GLN A 164 -19.20 -31.62 25.79
C GLN A 164 -17.74 -31.69 25.35
N ILE A 165 -16.94 -32.61 25.91
CA ILE A 165 -15.51 -32.71 25.61
C ILE A 165 -15.31 -33.16 24.17
N VAL A 166 -16.09 -34.16 23.72
CA VAL A 166 -16.04 -34.63 22.32
C VAL A 166 -16.50 -33.52 21.38
N SER A 167 -17.55 -32.78 21.74
CA SER A 167 -18.02 -31.62 20.97
C SER A 167 -16.93 -30.56 20.83
N PHE A 168 -16.22 -30.27 21.91
CA PHE A 168 -15.13 -29.30 21.93
C PHE A 168 -13.99 -29.70 20.99
N ILE A 169 -13.51 -30.95 21.11
CA ILE A 169 -12.42 -31.48 20.28
C ILE A 169 -12.83 -31.49 18.80
N LEU A 170 -14.05 -31.92 18.48
CA LEU A 170 -14.54 -31.90 17.09
C LEU A 170 -14.63 -30.48 16.53
N ALA A 171 -15.17 -29.53 17.29
CA ALA A 171 -15.25 -28.13 16.88
C ALA A 171 -13.87 -27.52 16.63
N MET A 172 -12.91 -27.76 17.51
CA MET A 172 -11.53 -27.30 17.35
C MET A 172 -10.87 -27.92 16.12
N SER A 173 -10.97 -29.24 15.94
CA SER A 173 -10.37 -29.95 14.80
C SER A 173 -10.95 -29.49 13.46
N ILE A 174 -12.28 -29.35 13.37
CA ILE A 174 -12.92 -28.85 12.15
C ILE A 174 -12.49 -27.40 11.88
N SER A 175 -12.51 -26.55 12.91
CA SER A 175 -12.08 -25.14 12.77
C SER A 175 -10.63 -25.04 12.32
N PHE A 176 -9.72 -25.88 12.86
CA PHE A 176 -8.33 -25.94 12.46
C PHE A 176 -8.13 -26.40 11.02
N ILE A 177 -8.86 -27.43 10.58
CA ILE A 177 -8.79 -27.91 9.19
C ILE A 177 -9.20 -26.82 8.20
N PHE A 178 -10.30 -26.10 8.48
CA PHE A 178 -10.73 -25.00 7.61
C PHE A 178 -9.85 -23.77 7.74
N TYR A 179 -9.24 -23.52 8.90
CA TYR A 179 -8.34 -22.38 9.10
C TYR A 179 -7.00 -22.55 8.40
N LEU A 180 -6.31 -23.68 8.59
CA LEU A 180 -4.96 -23.90 8.04
C LEU A 180 -4.77 -25.21 7.29
N GLY A 181 -5.63 -26.21 7.53
CA GLY A 181 -5.46 -27.54 6.92
C GLY A 181 -5.37 -27.49 5.40
N PHE A 182 -6.17 -26.65 4.75
CA PHE A 182 -6.13 -26.48 3.30
C PHE A 182 -4.90 -25.72 2.79
N ASP A 183 -4.41 -24.70 3.52
CA ASP A 183 -3.19 -23.97 3.18
C ASP A 183 -1.96 -24.90 3.17
N PHE A 184 -1.86 -25.80 4.16
CA PHE A 184 -0.75 -26.77 4.21
C PHE A 184 -0.77 -27.70 3.00
N VAL A 185 -1.94 -28.15 2.55
CA VAL A 185 -2.05 -29.02 1.36
C VAL A 185 -1.74 -28.23 0.08
N SER A 186 -2.22 -26.99 -0.03
CA SER A 186 -1.90 -26.08 -1.15
C SER A 186 -0.39 -25.87 -1.29
N SER A 187 0.31 -25.64 -0.17
CA SER A 187 1.77 -25.42 -0.15
C SER A 187 2.62 -26.66 -0.52
N SER A 188 2.02 -27.85 -0.60
CA SER A 188 2.75 -29.11 -0.87
C SER A 188 3.10 -29.37 -2.34
N GLY A 189 2.85 -28.41 -3.23
CA GLY A 189 3.16 -28.52 -4.66
C GLY A 189 2.07 -29.23 -5.47
N VAL A 190 0.81 -29.08 -5.06
CA VAL A 190 -0.34 -29.61 -5.81
C VAL A 190 -0.52 -28.90 -7.16
N PRO A 191 -1.17 -29.53 -8.16
CA PRO A 191 -1.50 -28.87 -9.43
C PRO A 191 -2.25 -27.55 -9.23
N TYR A 192 -1.98 -26.55 -10.07
CA TYR A 192 -2.52 -25.18 -9.95
C TYR A 192 -4.05 -25.09 -9.75
N ILE A 193 -4.82 -25.95 -10.43
CA ILE A 193 -6.28 -25.97 -10.30
C ILE A 193 -6.70 -26.43 -8.89
N LEU A 194 -5.99 -27.44 -8.35
CA LEU A 194 -6.24 -27.92 -6.99
C LEU A 194 -5.79 -26.90 -5.96
N ASP A 195 -4.67 -26.22 -6.20
CA ASP A 195 -4.18 -25.12 -5.36
C ASP A 195 -5.22 -24.00 -5.22
N GLN A 196 -5.81 -23.55 -6.33
CA GLN A 196 -6.88 -22.54 -6.31
C GLN A 196 -8.12 -22.99 -5.54
N ILE A 197 -8.52 -24.25 -5.68
CA ILE A 197 -9.70 -24.78 -4.97
C ILE A 197 -9.40 -24.88 -3.47
N LEU A 198 -8.23 -25.36 -3.08
CA LEU A 198 -7.85 -25.54 -1.68
C LEU A 198 -7.67 -24.20 -0.96
N SER A 199 -6.96 -23.25 -1.58
CA SER A 199 -6.80 -21.90 -1.03
C SER A 199 -8.13 -21.18 -0.84
N TRP A 200 -9.11 -21.43 -1.71
CA TRP A 200 -10.47 -20.89 -1.54
C TRP A 200 -11.22 -21.48 -0.34
N PHE A 201 -10.96 -22.73 0.06
CA PHE A 201 -11.57 -23.29 1.27
C PHE A 201 -10.93 -22.80 2.57
N SER A 202 -9.76 -22.15 2.49
CA SER A 202 -9.00 -21.67 3.65
C SER A 202 -9.58 -20.39 4.25
N ILE A 203 -9.97 -20.44 5.53
CA ILE A 203 -10.42 -19.25 6.27
C ILE A 203 -9.27 -18.24 6.39
N ASN A 204 -8.04 -18.72 6.57
CA ASN A 204 -6.87 -17.87 6.75
C ASN A 204 -6.60 -16.99 5.51
N THR A 205 -6.71 -17.54 4.30
CA THR A 205 -6.53 -16.77 3.05
C THR A 205 -7.52 -15.60 2.96
N HIS A 206 -8.80 -15.86 3.21
CA HIS A 206 -9.85 -14.83 3.19
C HIS A 206 -9.72 -13.84 4.37
N TYR A 207 -9.28 -14.32 5.54
CA TYR A 207 -9.03 -13.48 6.71
C TYR A 207 -7.87 -12.50 6.46
N LEU A 208 -6.75 -12.97 5.90
CA LEU A 208 -5.59 -12.14 5.56
C LEU A 208 -5.91 -11.13 4.45
N SER A 209 -6.83 -11.46 3.55
CA SER A 209 -7.34 -10.51 2.56
C SER A 209 -8.05 -9.33 3.22
N ILE A 210 -9.02 -9.61 4.10
CA ILE A 210 -9.78 -8.56 4.81
C ILE A 210 -8.92 -7.82 5.85
N SER A 211 -8.03 -8.51 6.56
CA SER A 211 -7.21 -7.90 7.62
C SER A 211 -6.25 -6.83 7.09
N ARG A 212 -5.85 -6.93 5.83
CA ARG A 212 -5.07 -5.88 5.15
C ARG A 212 -5.87 -4.59 4.92
N GLY A 213 -7.17 -4.57 5.17
CA GLY A 213 -8.03 -3.39 4.91
C GLY A 213 -8.67 -3.39 3.53
N VAL A 214 -8.60 -4.50 2.80
CA VAL A 214 -9.27 -4.68 1.51
C VAL A 214 -10.50 -5.54 1.70
N VAL A 215 -11.69 -4.96 1.53
CA VAL A 215 -12.94 -5.72 1.55
C VAL A 215 -13.25 -6.15 0.12
N ASP A 216 -12.94 -7.40 -0.18
CA ASP A 216 -13.33 -8.05 -1.44
C ASP A 216 -14.69 -8.74 -1.27
N MET A 217 -15.55 -8.63 -2.28
CA MET A 217 -16.85 -9.31 -2.29
C MET A 217 -16.71 -10.83 -2.16
N ARG A 218 -15.60 -11.39 -2.68
CA ARG A 218 -15.29 -12.82 -2.60
C ARG A 218 -15.14 -13.30 -1.16
N ASP A 219 -14.49 -12.49 -0.32
CA ASP A 219 -14.25 -12.83 1.08
C ASP A 219 -15.56 -12.78 1.88
N LEU A 220 -16.40 -11.74 1.68
CA LEU A 220 -17.70 -11.63 2.34
C LEU A 220 -18.64 -12.79 1.99
N ILE A 221 -18.63 -13.21 0.72
CA ILE A 221 -19.41 -14.36 0.24
C ILE A 221 -18.89 -15.66 0.86
N TYR A 222 -17.57 -15.84 0.95
CA TYR A 222 -16.97 -16.98 1.62
C TYR A 222 -17.39 -17.05 3.10
N PHE A 223 -17.18 -15.99 3.86
CA PHE A 223 -17.51 -15.95 5.30
C PHE A 223 -18.99 -16.25 5.55
N THR A 224 -19.87 -15.56 4.83
CA THR A 224 -21.32 -15.76 4.95
C THR A 224 -21.73 -17.16 4.51
N GLY A 225 -21.18 -17.65 3.40
CA GLY A 225 -21.47 -18.97 2.85
C GLY A 225 -21.06 -20.10 3.80
N MET A 226 -19.86 -20.03 4.37
CA MET A 226 -19.36 -21.00 5.34
C MET A 226 -20.18 -21.00 6.63
N THR A 227 -20.52 -19.83 7.16
CA THR A 227 -21.41 -19.72 8.33
C THR A 227 -22.78 -20.36 8.05
N LEU A 228 -23.41 -20.02 6.92
CA LEU A 228 -24.72 -20.58 6.55
C LEU A 228 -24.66 -22.09 6.32
N LEU A 229 -23.57 -22.60 5.75
CA LEU A 229 -23.35 -24.04 5.55
C LEU A 229 -23.43 -24.81 6.87
N PHE A 230 -22.68 -24.40 7.88
CA PHE A 230 -22.67 -25.10 9.18
C PHE A 230 -23.99 -24.94 9.95
N ILE A 231 -24.63 -23.76 9.88
CA ILE A 231 -25.98 -23.55 10.45
C ILE A 231 -26.99 -24.50 9.79
N PHE A 232 -26.96 -24.61 8.46
CA PHE A 232 -27.85 -25.48 7.70
C PHE A 232 -27.60 -26.97 8.02
N LEU A 233 -26.34 -27.39 8.10
CA LEU A 233 -25.96 -28.75 8.50
C LEU A 233 -26.47 -29.09 9.91
N THR A 234 -26.38 -28.15 10.84
CA THR A 234 -26.91 -28.34 12.21
C THR A 234 -28.43 -28.55 12.20
N GLY A 235 -29.18 -27.73 11.46
CA GLY A 235 -30.63 -27.86 11.34
C GLY A 235 -31.08 -29.19 10.72
N ILE A 236 -30.30 -29.74 9.78
CA ILE A 236 -30.56 -31.08 9.21
C ILE A 236 -30.34 -32.17 10.25
N LEU A 237 -29.25 -32.08 11.03
CA LEU A 237 -28.89 -33.10 11.99
C LEU A 237 -29.92 -33.23 13.13
N LEU A 238 -30.52 -32.12 13.56
CA LEU A 238 -31.56 -32.11 14.60
C LEU A 238 -32.85 -32.81 14.16
N ARG A 239 -33.17 -32.80 12.86
CA ARG A 239 -34.40 -33.41 12.29
C ARG A 239 -34.35 -34.92 12.09
N LYS A 240 -33.29 -35.62 12.54
CA LYS A 240 -33.06 -37.04 12.26
C LYS A 240 -34.12 -38.00 12.83
N GLY A 241 -35.06 -37.52 13.63
CA GLY A 241 -36.12 -38.33 14.25
C GLY A 241 -37.34 -38.66 13.39
N ASN A 242 -37.67 -37.95 12.29
CA ASN A 242 -39.00 -38.14 11.65
C ASN A 242 -39.17 -37.81 10.14
N LEU A 243 -38.16 -37.94 9.26
CA LEU A 243 -38.34 -37.65 7.81
C LEU A 243 -37.71 -38.64 6.83
N LYS A 244 -38.46 -38.91 5.74
CA LYS A 244 -38.06 -39.69 4.54
C LYS A 244 -36.69 -39.22 4.01
N LEU A 245 -35.65 -40.03 4.21
CA LEU A 245 -34.24 -39.78 3.84
C LEU A 245 -34.03 -39.15 2.45
N ARG A 246 -34.89 -39.44 1.47
CA ARG A 246 -34.80 -38.93 0.09
C ARG A 246 -35.02 -37.41 -0.02
N LYS A 247 -35.99 -36.83 0.70
CA LYS A 247 -36.25 -35.37 0.63
C LYS A 247 -35.15 -34.55 1.30
N THR A 248 -34.54 -35.09 2.36
CA THR A 248 -33.43 -34.44 3.07
C THR A 248 -32.14 -34.45 2.26
N LYS A 249 -31.82 -35.56 1.59
CA LYS A 249 -30.66 -35.63 0.68
C LYS A 249 -30.79 -34.64 -0.49
N ILE A 250 -31.97 -34.53 -1.12
CA ILE A 250 -32.21 -33.56 -2.20
C ILE A 250 -32.00 -32.12 -1.73
N LYS A 251 -32.55 -31.75 -0.56
CA LYS A 251 -32.36 -30.39 0.00
C LYS A 251 -30.89 -30.08 0.28
N LEU A 252 -30.13 -31.05 0.80
CA LEU A 252 -28.70 -30.90 1.03
C LEU A 252 -27.93 -30.71 -0.29
N THR A 253 -28.19 -31.54 -1.30
CA THR A 253 -27.52 -31.44 -2.59
C THR A 253 -27.84 -30.13 -3.29
N VAL A 254 -29.10 -29.67 -3.28
CA VAL A 254 -29.50 -28.38 -3.86
C VAL A 254 -28.84 -27.21 -3.13
N PHE A 255 -28.78 -27.25 -1.80
CA PHE A 255 -28.14 -26.20 -1.01
C PHE A 255 -26.63 -26.13 -1.28
N VAL A 256 -25.93 -27.27 -1.25
CA VAL A 256 -24.49 -27.33 -1.56
C VAL A 256 -24.22 -26.88 -3.00
N PHE A 257 -25.05 -27.30 -3.97
CA PHE A 257 -24.89 -26.88 -5.36
C PHE A 257 -25.17 -25.38 -5.53
N SER A 258 -26.18 -24.84 -4.86
CA SER A 258 -26.45 -23.39 -4.85
C SER A 258 -25.30 -22.60 -4.23
N LEU A 259 -24.72 -23.11 -3.15
CA LEU A 259 -23.58 -22.51 -2.48
C LEU A 259 -22.37 -22.49 -3.43
N LEU A 260 -22.06 -23.63 -4.06
CA LEU A 260 -21.00 -23.75 -5.06
C LEU A 260 -21.23 -22.87 -6.29
N ALA A 261 -22.48 -22.72 -6.75
CA ALA A 261 -22.81 -21.84 -7.86
C ALA A 261 -22.58 -20.36 -7.50
N VAL A 262 -22.98 -19.94 -6.30
CA VAL A 262 -22.70 -18.60 -5.78
C VAL A 262 -21.19 -18.37 -5.66
N PHE A 263 -20.43 -19.38 -5.23
CA PHE A 263 -18.97 -19.32 -5.13
C PHE A 263 -18.29 -19.21 -6.50
N PHE A 264 -18.79 -19.93 -7.51
CA PHE A 264 -18.26 -19.85 -8.88
C PHE A 264 -18.57 -18.51 -9.55
N VAL A 265 -19.77 -17.95 -9.30
CA VAL A 265 -20.11 -16.63 -9.83
C VAL A 265 -19.30 -15.54 -9.12
N SER A 266 -19.12 -15.64 -7.80
CA SER A 266 -18.40 -14.63 -7.03
C SER A 266 -16.92 -14.54 -7.40
N SER A 267 -16.27 -15.65 -7.77
CA SER A 267 -14.86 -15.64 -8.16
C SER A 267 -14.56 -14.77 -9.38
N ASN A 268 -15.55 -14.54 -10.25
CA ASN A 268 -15.43 -13.74 -11.46
C ASN A 268 -15.74 -12.24 -11.26
N PHE A 269 -16.34 -11.86 -10.13
CA PHE A 269 -16.67 -10.46 -9.84
C PHE A 269 -15.54 -9.78 -9.05
N LEU A 270 -14.87 -8.81 -9.68
CA LEU A 270 -13.78 -8.03 -9.10
C LEU A 270 -14.30 -6.75 -8.42
N PHE A 271 -15.15 -6.88 -7.41
CA PHE A 271 -15.49 -5.72 -6.56
C PHE A 271 -14.60 -5.70 -5.33
N ARG A 272 -13.69 -4.72 -5.26
CA ARG A 272 -12.75 -4.51 -4.15
C ARG A 272 -12.90 -3.10 -3.62
N MET A 273 -13.08 -2.99 -2.31
CA MET A 273 -13.07 -1.72 -1.60
C MET A 273 -11.83 -1.64 -0.73
N ASP A 274 -10.96 -0.68 -1.02
CA ASP A 274 -9.80 -0.36 -0.19
C ASP A 274 -10.20 0.64 0.90
N LEU A 275 -10.20 0.16 2.15
CA LEU A 275 -10.53 0.95 3.33
C LEU A 275 -9.32 1.64 3.94
N THR A 276 -8.09 1.29 3.54
CA THR A 276 -6.86 1.84 4.13
C THR A 276 -6.81 3.36 4.04
N ALA A 277 -6.24 3.99 5.08
CA ALA A 277 -6.18 5.45 5.18
C ALA A 277 -5.43 6.08 3.99
N ASP A 278 -4.34 5.44 3.56
CA ASP A 278 -3.47 5.93 2.49
C ASP A 278 -3.80 5.36 1.11
N LYS A 279 -4.92 4.63 0.98
CA LYS A 279 -5.28 3.91 -0.26
C LYS A 279 -4.15 2.98 -0.76
N ARG A 280 -3.51 2.26 0.17
CA ARG A 280 -2.36 1.38 -0.07
C ARG A 280 -2.64 0.34 -1.15
N PHE A 281 -3.86 -0.20 -1.19
CA PHE A 281 -4.26 -1.24 -2.15
C PHE A 281 -4.99 -0.70 -3.36
N SER A 282 -4.99 0.63 -3.53
CA SER A 282 -5.49 1.31 -4.71
C SER A 282 -4.31 1.75 -5.57
N LEU A 283 -4.54 1.81 -6.88
CA LEU A 283 -3.63 2.39 -7.85
C LEU A 283 -4.23 3.69 -8.36
N SER A 284 -3.38 4.64 -8.72
CA SER A 284 -3.81 5.81 -9.49
C SER A 284 -4.40 5.37 -10.83
N ASP A 285 -5.28 6.17 -11.43
CA ASP A 285 -5.89 5.80 -12.72
C ASP A 285 -4.85 5.71 -13.84
N VAL A 286 -3.78 6.52 -13.77
CA VAL A 286 -2.63 6.45 -14.67
C VAL A 286 -1.88 5.12 -14.48
N SER A 287 -1.67 4.70 -13.23
CA SER A 287 -1.01 3.43 -12.90
C SER A 287 -1.80 2.23 -13.42
N LYS A 288 -3.13 2.28 -13.39
CA LYS A 288 -4.00 1.23 -13.95
C LYS A 288 -3.92 1.17 -15.48
N GLU A 289 -3.90 2.33 -16.13
CA GLU A 289 -3.76 2.44 -17.59
C GLU A 289 -2.42 1.83 -18.02
N ILE A 290 -1.32 2.24 -17.41
CA ILE A 290 0.03 1.70 -17.70
C ILE A 290 0.08 0.19 -17.43
N ALA A 291 -0.49 -0.30 -16.33
CA ALA A 291 -0.53 -1.72 -16.03
C ALA A 291 -1.30 -2.52 -17.09
N SER A 292 -2.40 -1.97 -17.61
CA SER A 292 -3.21 -2.61 -18.66
C SER A 292 -2.50 -2.73 -20.01
N GLU A 293 -1.49 -1.90 -20.27
CA GLU A 293 -0.67 -1.91 -21.48
C GLU A 293 0.49 -2.92 -21.45
N ILE A 294 0.71 -3.61 -20.32
CA ILE A 294 1.79 -4.60 -20.17
C ILE A 294 1.50 -5.84 -21.02
N ASN A 295 2.14 -5.89 -22.19
CA ASN A 295 1.96 -6.95 -23.18
C ASN A 295 3.03 -8.06 -23.12
N ASP A 296 4.11 -7.85 -22.36
CA ASP A 296 5.22 -8.80 -22.16
C ASP A 296 5.36 -9.21 -20.69
N ILE A 297 6.02 -10.34 -20.43
CA ILE A 297 6.32 -10.78 -19.07
C ILE A 297 7.40 -9.86 -18.49
N ILE A 298 7.13 -9.31 -17.30
CA ILE A 298 8.07 -8.48 -16.55
C ILE A 298 8.68 -9.31 -15.42
N ASP A 299 10.00 -9.43 -15.38
CA ASP A 299 10.74 -10.08 -14.30
C ASP A 299 11.41 -9.01 -13.40
N VAL A 300 11.04 -8.99 -12.13
CA VAL A 300 11.57 -8.07 -11.10
C VAL A 300 12.52 -8.86 -10.19
N GLU A 301 13.82 -8.61 -10.30
CA GLU A 301 14.83 -9.12 -9.36
C GLU A 301 15.01 -8.14 -8.21
N PHE A 302 14.52 -8.49 -7.02
CA PHE A 302 14.50 -7.62 -5.84
C PHE A 302 15.60 -8.00 -4.84
N PHE A 303 16.37 -6.99 -4.39
CA PHE A 303 17.64 -7.22 -3.65
C PHE A 303 17.58 -6.90 -2.16
N LEU A 304 16.46 -6.37 -1.65
CA LEU A 304 16.29 -6.10 -0.23
C LEU A 304 15.76 -7.35 0.49
N VAL A 305 16.68 -8.22 0.91
CA VAL A 305 16.38 -9.53 1.52
C VAL A 305 17.29 -9.78 2.73
N GLY A 306 16.81 -10.52 3.74
CA GLY A 306 17.58 -10.94 4.92
C GLY A 306 16.99 -10.47 6.25
N GLU A 307 17.82 -10.40 7.30
CA GLU A 307 17.44 -9.77 8.57
C GLU A 307 17.38 -8.25 8.39
N LEU A 308 16.16 -7.74 8.20
CA LEU A 308 15.87 -6.33 7.97
C LEU A 308 15.30 -5.69 9.25
N GLU A 309 15.60 -4.42 9.48
CA GLU A 309 14.90 -3.62 10.49
C GLU A 309 13.42 -3.42 10.11
N PRO A 310 12.54 -3.11 11.09
CA PRO A 310 11.11 -2.95 10.84
C PRO A 310 10.74 -2.00 9.67
N GLY A 311 11.49 -0.90 9.45
CA GLY A 311 11.26 0.02 8.32
C GLY A 311 11.56 -0.55 6.95
N LEU A 312 12.63 -1.33 6.84
CA LEU A 312 12.98 -2.01 5.58
C LEU A 312 12.04 -3.18 5.29
N GLN A 313 11.55 -3.87 6.33
CA GLN A 313 10.50 -4.88 6.19
C GLN A 313 9.20 -4.26 5.66
N LYS A 314 8.82 -3.07 6.16
CA LYS A 314 7.66 -2.33 5.66
C LYS A 314 7.82 -1.96 4.18
N LEU A 315 8.98 -1.43 3.78
CA LEU A 315 9.27 -1.10 2.37
C LEU A 315 9.24 -2.34 1.47
N GLN A 316 9.86 -3.44 1.89
CA GLN A 316 9.82 -4.71 1.18
C GLN A 316 8.37 -5.19 0.97
N ARG A 317 7.55 -5.16 2.03
CA ARG A 317 6.14 -5.54 1.95
C ARG A 317 5.37 -4.63 1.00
N GLU A 318 5.58 -3.32 1.03
CA GLU A 318 4.93 -2.38 0.11
C GLU A 318 5.25 -2.68 -1.35
N VAL A 319 6.52 -2.97 -1.68
CA VAL A 319 6.93 -3.35 -3.04
C VAL A 319 6.20 -4.61 -3.51
N PHE A 320 6.14 -5.64 -2.67
CA PHE A 320 5.41 -6.87 -2.99
C PHE A 320 3.91 -6.64 -3.16
N GLU A 321 3.31 -5.84 -2.27
CA GLU A 321 1.89 -5.51 -2.32
C GLU A 321 1.55 -4.72 -3.59
N LYS A 322 2.33 -3.70 -3.95
CA LYS A 322 2.11 -2.90 -5.16
C LYS A 322 2.29 -3.72 -6.44
N ILE A 323 3.29 -4.59 -6.50
CA ILE A 323 3.44 -5.53 -7.63
C ILE A 323 2.23 -6.47 -7.72
N ALA A 324 1.77 -7.00 -6.59
CA ALA A 324 0.60 -7.88 -6.57
C ALA A 324 -0.67 -7.16 -7.05
N VAL A 325 -0.86 -5.89 -6.69
CA VAL A 325 -2.00 -5.07 -7.17
C VAL A 325 -1.85 -4.76 -8.66
N LEU A 326 -0.67 -4.36 -9.14
CA LEU A 326 -0.40 -4.10 -10.57
C LEU A 326 -0.66 -5.37 -11.41
N ASN A 327 -0.28 -6.53 -10.90
CA ASN A 327 -0.47 -7.82 -11.57
C ASN A 327 -1.95 -8.21 -11.74
N VAL A 328 -2.88 -7.62 -10.98
CA VAL A 328 -4.33 -7.82 -11.16
C VAL A 328 -4.86 -7.09 -12.39
N TYR A 329 -4.27 -5.93 -12.72
CA TYR A 329 -4.66 -5.12 -13.88
C TYR A 329 -3.85 -5.45 -15.14
N SER A 330 -2.74 -6.17 -14.99
CA SER A 330 -1.86 -6.56 -16.10
C SER A 330 -2.37 -7.79 -16.84
N PRO A 331 -2.45 -7.77 -18.19
CA PRO A 331 -2.76 -8.95 -19.00
C PRO A 331 -1.71 -10.07 -18.91
N LYS A 332 -0.45 -9.70 -18.65
CA LYS A 332 0.68 -10.64 -18.51
C LYS A 332 1.25 -10.62 -17.09
N PRO A 333 1.79 -11.75 -16.62
CA PRO A 333 2.28 -11.83 -15.25
C PRO A 333 3.53 -10.97 -15.04
N ILE A 334 3.52 -10.20 -13.94
CA ILE A 334 4.69 -9.57 -13.35
C ILE A 334 5.26 -10.53 -12.31
N ARG A 335 6.45 -11.06 -12.54
CA ARG A 335 7.11 -12.04 -11.68
C ARG A 335 8.12 -11.34 -10.80
N ILE A 336 8.19 -11.74 -9.53
CA ILE A 336 9.19 -11.24 -8.60
C ILE A 336 10.09 -12.36 -8.10
N LYS A 337 11.40 -12.10 -8.08
CA LYS A 337 12.43 -13.00 -7.57
C LYS A 337 13.26 -12.26 -6.54
N MET A 338 13.29 -12.80 -5.33
CA MET A 338 14.19 -12.32 -4.27
C MET A 338 15.60 -12.86 -4.50
N VAL A 339 16.59 -11.98 -4.42
CA VAL A 339 18.01 -12.34 -4.55
C VAL A 339 18.78 -11.67 -3.42
N ASP A 340 19.40 -12.43 -2.53
CA ASP A 340 20.26 -11.89 -1.47
C ASP A 340 21.64 -11.54 -2.04
N PRO A 341 22.07 -10.26 -2.04
CA PRO A 341 23.40 -9.85 -2.49
C PRO A 341 24.55 -10.46 -1.69
N TYR A 342 24.27 -11.05 -0.53
CA TYR A 342 25.23 -11.71 0.34
C TYR A 342 25.14 -13.23 0.32
N GLY A 343 24.25 -13.81 -0.49
CA GLY A 343 24.00 -15.26 -0.54
C GLY A 343 25.16 -16.10 -1.10
N PHE A 344 26.20 -15.48 -1.69
CA PHE A 344 27.36 -16.21 -2.21
C PHE A 344 28.40 -16.48 -1.12
N ASN A 345 28.86 -17.74 -1.01
CA ASN A 345 29.89 -18.12 -0.04
C ASN A 345 31.28 -17.56 -0.39
N ASN A 346 31.59 -17.38 -1.68
CA ASN A 346 32.85 -16.82 -2.15
C ASN A 346 32.82 -15.28 -2.09
N ALA A 347 33.78 -14.67 -1.39
CA ALA A 347 33.89 -13.22 -1.23
C ALA A 347 34.11 -12.46 -2.55
N GLU A 348 34.94 -12.97 -3.46
CA GLU A 348 35.20 -12.32 -4.75
C GLU A 348 33.93 -12.27 -5.61
N LYS A 349 33.18 -13.37 -5.67
CA LYS A 349 31.91 -13.43 -6.41
C LYS A 349 30.83 -12.53 -5.80
N ARG A 350 30.83 -12.34 -4.46
CA ARG A 350 29.93 -11.37 -3.81
C ARG A 350 30.27 -9.95 -4.22
N GLU A 351 31.54 -9.59 -4.17
CA GLU A 351 31.99 -8.25 -4.52
C GLU A 351 31.74 -7.93 -5.99
N GLU A 352 32.03 -8.89 -6.89
CA GLU A 352 31.71 -8.79 -8.31
C GLU A 352 30.19 -8.57 -8.53
N PHE A 353 29.34 -9.37 -7.87
CA PHE A 353 27.89 -9.20 -7.98
C PHE A 353 27.42 -7.84 -7.44
N GLN A 354 27.97 -7.38 -6.31
CA GLN A 354 27.64 -6.06 -5.74
C GLN A 354 28.07 -4.92 -6.66
N ASN A 355 29.26 -5.01 -7.27
CA ASN A 355 29.73 -4.04 -8.25
C ASN A 355 28.84 -4.03 -9.50
N GLN A 356 28.38 -5.20 -9.98
CA GLN A 356 27.41 -5.27 -11.06
C GLN A 356 26.09 -4.56 -10.73
N LEU A 357 25.60 -4.65 -9.48
CA LEU A 357 24.39 -3.91 -9.07
C LEU A 357 24.62 -2.40 -9.11
N ILE A 358 25.79 -1.93 -8.67
CA ILE A 358 26.17 -0.51 -8.70
C ILE A 358 26.29 -0.01 -10.13
N GLU A 359 26.94 -0.77 -11.02
CA GLU A 359 27.06 -0.46 -12.45
C GLU A 359 25.70 -0.38 -13.15
N LYS A 360 24.75 -1.24 -12.75
CA LYS A 360 23.36 -1.19 -13.22
C LYS A 360 22.58 0.01 -12.69
N GLY A 361 23.11 0.76 -11.73
CA GLY A 361 22.52 1.97 -11.17
C GLY A 361 21.77 1.77 -9.84
N ILE A 362 21.94 0.63 -9.16
CA ILE A 362 21.42 0.44 -7.80
C ILE A 362 22.36 1.10 -6.81
N LYS A 363 21.82 2.04 -6.01
CA LYS A 363 22.58 2.80 -5.03
C LYS A 363 22.64 2.04 -3.69
N PRO A 364 23.83 1.60 -3.23
CA PRO A 364 23.97 0.99 -1.93
C PRO A 364 23.83 2.03 -0.83
N ILE A 365 23.24 1.64 0.29
CA ILE A 365 23.10 2.49 1.48
C ILE A 365 23.80 1.79 2.64
N SER A 366 24.62 2.54 3.38
CA SER A 366 25.28 2.04 4.59
C SER A 366 24.26 1.97 5.72
N PHE A 367 24.20 0.81 6.37
CA PHE A 367 23.30 0.54 7.47
C PHE A 367 24.11 0.11 8.70
N ASN A 368 23.93 0.84 9.80
CA ASN A 368 24.68 0.64 11.04
C ASN A 368 23.84 -0.14 12.06
N ARG A 369 24.22 -1.38 12.35
CA ARG A 369 23.60 -2.22 13.38
C ARG A 369 24.44 -2.17 14.65
N LYS A 370 23.82 -1.82 15.79
CA LYS A 370 24.45 -2.05 17.10
C LYS A 370 24.32 -3.53 17.45
N THR A 371 25.44 -4.24 17.45
CA THR A 371 25.56 -5.63 17.91
C THR A 371 26.18 -5.63 19.31
N ASP A 372 26.01 -6.70 20.08
CA ASP A 372 26.62 -6.86 21.43
C ASP A 372 28.17 -6.72 21.44
N GLN A 373 28.80 -6.76 20.27
CA GLN A 373 30.25 -6.61 20.06
C GLN A 373 30.66 -5.26 19.42
N GLY A 374 29.74 -4.32 19.19
CA GLY A 374 30.00 -3.01 18.59
C GLY A 374 29.06 -2.63 17.44
N VAL A 375 29.30 -1.50 16.78
CA VAL A 375 28.54 -1.06 15.60
C VAL A 375 29.07 -1.76 14.35
N SER A 376 28.26 -2.65 13.76
CA SER A 376 28.53 -3.30 12.48
C SER A 376 27.88 -2.52 11.34
N THR A 377 28.69 -2.06 10.38
CA THR A 377 28.21 -1.38 9.16
C THR A 377 28.08 -2.40 8.03
N ARG A 378 26.86 -2.58 7.51
CA ARG A 378 26.57 -3.42 6.35
C ARG A 378 25.92 -2.58 5.26
N PHE A 379 26.27 -2.82 4.00
CA PHE A 379 25.55 -2.19 2.89
C PHE A 379 24.26 -2.95 2.59
N ILE A 380 23.19 -2.20 2.34
CA ILE A 380 21.93 -2.72 1.83
C ILE A 380 21.71 -2.19 0.42
N PHE A 381 21.04 -2.99 -0.41
CA PHE A 381 20.71 -2.66 -1.80
C PHE A 381 19.18 -2.57 -1.93
N PRO A 382 18.57 -1.44 -1.55
CA PRO A 382 17.12 -1.27 -1.53
C PRO A 382 16.57 -0.95 -2.93
N GLY A 383 16.77 -1.87 -3.85
CA GLY A 383 16.39 -1.72 -5.25
C GLY A 383 16.00 -3.02 -5.93
N ALA A 384 15.57 -2.90 -7.17
CA ALA A 384 15.32 -4.03 -8.06
C ALA A 384 15.91 -3.79 -9.45
N VAL A 385 16.18 -4.87 -10.17
CA VAL A 385 16.37 -4.84 -11.62
C VAL A 385 15.12 -5.40 -12.26
N VAL A 386 14.48 -4.59 -13.10
CA VAL A 386 13.27 -4.95 -13.84
C VAL A 386 13.67 -5.27 -15.27
N ARG A 387 13.26 -6.44 -15.78
CA ARG A 387 13.56 -6.92 -17.13
C ARG A 387 12.29 -7.20 -17.91
N SER A 388 12.28 -6.80 -19.18
CA SER A 388 11.22 -7.15 -20.13
C SER A 388 11.74 -7.04 -21.56
N GLY A 389 11.44 -8.01 -22.42
CA GLY A 389 11.75 -7.95 -23.86
C GLY A 389 13.23 -7.72 -24.21
N GLY A 390 14.18 -8.13 -23.35
CA GLY A 390 15.62 -7.92 -23.54
C GLY A 390 16.15 -6.54 -23.09
N LYS A 391 15.29 -5.67 -22.56
CA LYS A 391 15.68 -4.43 -21.87
C LYS A 391 15.73 -4.66 -20.37
N GLU A 392 16.63 -3.96 -19.69
CA GLU A 392 16.68 -3.95 -18.22
C GLU A 392 16.81 -2.52 -17.68
N ILE A 393 16.17 -2.26 -16.55
CA ILE A 393 16.21 -0.99 -15.83
C ILE A 393 16.38 -1.27 -14.33
N ALA A 394 17.26 -0.52 -13.67
CA ALA A 394 17.37 -0.53 -12.22
C ALA A 394 16.42 0.48 -11.57
N VAL A 395 15.82 0.08 -10.46
CA VAL A 395 14.87 0.86 -9.68
C VAL A 395 15.38 0.94 -8.24
N ASN A 396 15.42 2.14 -7.67
CA ASN A 396 15.84 2.38 -6.29
C ASN A 396 14.63 2.80 -5.47
N PHE A 397 14.24 1.99 -4.48
CA PHE A 397 13.03 2.23 -3.69
C PHE A 397 13.28 3.08 -2.44
N LEU A 398 14.51 3.07 -1.90
CA LEU A 398 14.84 3.90 -0.75
C LEU A 398 15.30 5.28 -1.21
N LYS A 399 14.51 6.29 -0.87
CA LYS A 399 14.86 7.70 -0.97
C LYS A 399 15.55 8.11 0.33
N ASN A 400 16.62 8.89 0.20
CA ASN A 400 17.36 9.41 1.33
C ASN A 400 17.54 10.92 1.16
N ASN A 401 16.80 11.69 1.93
CA ASN A 401 17.03 13.12 2.09
C ASN A 401 17.73 13.36 3.45
N PRO A 402 18.94 13.94 3.46
CA PRO A 402 19.64 14.30 4.70
C PRO A 402 18.86 15.22 5.66
N ASP A 403 17.91 16.00 5.14
CA ASP A 403 17.10 16.93 5.95
C ASP A 403 16.01 16.25 6.78
N PHE A 404 15.69 14.99 6.47
CA PHE A 404 14.63 14.24 7.13
C PHE A 404 15.18 13.17 8.07
N SER A 405 14.38 12.82 9.10
CA SER A 405 14.72 11.69 9.96
C SER A 405 14.70 10.38 9.16
N TYR A 406 15.35 9.36 9.73
CA TYR A 406 15.39 8.01 9.15
C TYR A 406 13.98 7.45 8.90
N GLU A 407 13.06 7.65 9.85
CA GLU A 407 11.67 7.18 9.77
C GLU A 407 10.88 7.92 8.70
N VAL A 408 11.06 9.24 8.57
CA VAL A 408 10.41 10.07 7.55
C VAL A 408 10.86 9.66 6.15
N ASN A 409 12.16 9.44 5.95
CA ASN A 409 12.71 8.96 4.69
C ASN A 409 12.11 7.60 4.28
N PHE A 410 11.87 6.69 5.21
CA PHE A 410 11.17 5.44 4.89
C PHE A 410 9.73 5.64 4.48
N ASN A 411 8.99 6.48 5.19
CA ASN A 411 7.59 6.72 4.82
C ASN A 411 7.49 7.33 3.42
N HIS A 412 8.34 8.31 3.10
CA HIS A 412 8.41 8.85 1.73
C HIS A 412 8.80 7.79 0.69
N SER A 413 9.72 6.88 1.06
CA SER A 413 10.14 5.77 0.20
C SER A 413 8.98 4.82 -0.09
N VAL A 414 8.25 4.41 0.95
CA VAL A 414 7.04 3.57 0.86
C VAL A 414 6.00 4.23 -0.04
N GLU A 415 5.74 5.53 0.13
CA GLU A 415 4.80 6.27 -0.72
C GLU A 415 5.23 6.37 -2.18
N SER A 416 6.54 6.39 -2.45
CA SER A 416 7.09 6.50 -3.81
C SER A 416 7.10 5.19 -4.59
N VAL A 417 6.91 4.04 -3.94
CA VAL A 417 7.03 2.71 -4.55
C VAL A 417 6.19 2.55 -5.81
N GLU A 418 4.94 3.03 -5.77
CA GLU A 418 4.03 2.95 -6.92
C GLU A 418 4.60 3.70 -8.13
N PHE A 419 5.03 4.94 -7.91
CA PHE A 419 5.63 5.76 -8.97
C PHE A 419 6.88 5.10 -9.54
N GLU A 420 7.80 4.64 -8.69
CA GLU A 420 9.06 4.02 -9.13
C GLU A 420 8.81 2.74 -9.96
N LEU A 421 7.87 1.89 -9.54
CA LEU A 421 7.48 0.70 -10.30
C LEU A 421 6.84 1.05 -11.64
N VAL A 422 5.82 1.91 -11.63
CA VAL A 422 5.06 2.27 -12.83
C VAL A 422 5.95 2.99 -13.84
N ASN A 423 6.80 3.91 -13.38
CA ASN A 423 7.78 4.61 -14.22
C ASN A 423 8.76 3.61 -14.86
N SER A 424 9.25 2.62 -14.09
CA SER A 424 10.14 1.59 -14.62
C SER A 424 9.47 0.74 -15.72
N PHE A 425 8.20 0.39 -15.53
CA PHE A 425 7.43 -0.38 -16.50
C PHE A 425 7.16 0.44 -17.76
N GLN A 426 6.75 1.69 -17.61
CA GLN A 426 6.54 2.61 -18.72
C GLN A 426 7.83 2.79 -19.54
N ASN A 427 8.97 2.96 -18.88
CA ASN A 427 10.26 3.12 -19.54
C ASN A 427 10.71 1.85 -20.27
N LEU A 428 10.44 0.66 -19.73
CA LEU A 428 10.71 -0.61 -20.43
C LEU A 428 9.84 -0.77 -21.68
N MET A 429 8.55 -0.44 -21.57
CA MET A 429 7.56 -0.57 -22.65
C MET A 429 7.73 0.49 -23.74
N ARG A 430 8.40 1.62 -23.45
CA ARG A 430 8.58 2.71 -24.39
C ARG A 430 9.31 2.27 -25.66
N THR A 431 8.68 2.47 -26.81
CA THR A 431 9.22 2.11 -28.14
C THR A 431 9.95 3.26 -28.84
N LYS A 432 9.61 4.52 -28.52
CA LYS A 432 10.23 5.72 -29.06
C LYS A 432 10.49 6.74 -27.94
N LYS A 433 11.72 7.27 -27.87
CA LYS A 433 12.03 8.44 -27.02
C LYS A 433 11.49 9.70 -27.70
N SER A 434 10.68 10.47 -26.98
CA SER A 434 10.26 11.79 -27.46
C SER A 434 11.46 12.73 -27.51
N THR A 435 11.48 13.65 -28.47
CA THR A 435 12.59 14.60 -28.65
C THR A 435 12.23 15.94 -28.03
N VAL A 436 13.07 16.40 -27.10
CA VAL A 436 13.00 17.72 -26.47
C VAL A 436 14.09 18.60 -27.08
N ALA A 437 13.73 19.79 -27.52
CA ALA A 437 14.67 20.75 -28.08
C ALA A 437 14.70 22.04 -27.25
N PHE A 438 15.90 22.48 -26.85
CA PHE A 438 16.10 23.82 -26.30
C PHE A 438 16.27 24.82 -27.44
N LEU A 439 15.50 25.90 -27.40
CA LEU A 439 15.59 26.99 -28.37
C LEU A 439 16.82 27.85 -28.10
N GLU A 440 17.45 28.30 -29.19
CA GLU A 440 18.55 29.25 -29.18
C GLU A 440 18.31 30.36 -30.21
N GLY A 441 18.72 31.58 -29.88
CA GLY A 441 18.71 32.73 -30.81
C GLY A 441 18.33 34.06 -30.16
N HIS A 442 17.87 34.05 -28.91
CA HIS A 442 17.38 35.22 -28.16
C HIS A 442 18.11 35.37 -26.81
N SER A 443 19.39 35.00 -26.76
CA SER A 443 20.19 35.03 -25.54
C SER A 443 19.60 34.20 -24.38
N GLU A 444 18.98 33.06 -24.72
CA GLU A 444 18.53 32.03 -23.78
C GLU A 444 19.70 31.43 -22.97
N PHE A 445 19.37 30.70 -21.91
CA PHE A 445 20.38 30.01 -21.10
C PHE A 445 21.23 29.05 -21.92
N ASN A 446 22.55 29.16 -21.75
CA ASN A 446 23.53 28.39 -22.51
C ASN A 446 23.60 26.92 -22.02
N GLN A 447 24.40 26.10 -22.69
CA GLN A 447 24.52 24.67 -22.39
C GLN A 447 24.97 24.35 -20.96
N TYR A 448 25.75 25.24 -20.33
CA TYR A 448 26.25 25.04 -18.98
C TYR A 448 25.19 25.41 -17.94
N GLU A 449 24.44 26.48 -18.19
CA GLU A 449 23.35 26.94 -17.32
C GLU A 449 22.20 25.94 -17.25
N VAL A 450 21.86 25.27 -18.36
CA VAL A 450 20.80 24.23 -18.38
C VAL A 450 21.33 22.80 -18.30
N MET A 451 22.63 22.59 -18.02
CA MET A 451 23.27 21.27 -18.11
C MET A 451 22.58 20.22 -17.25
N ASP A 452 22.30 20.54 -15.98
CA ASP A 452 21.67 19.59 -15.06
C ASP A 452 20.24 19.25 -15.50
N PHE A 453 19.49 20.25 -15.97
CA PHE A 453 18.16 20.06 -16.52
C PHE A 453 18.18 19.20 -17.80
N ALA A 454 19.10 19.49 -18.72
CA ALA A 454 19.26 18.73 -19.95
C ALA A 454 19.72 17.28 -19.69
N ASN A 455 20.63 17.06 -18.75
CA ASN A 455 21.09 15.73 -18.37
C ASN A 455 19.97 14.91 -17.75
N SER A 456 19.18 15.51 -16.86
CA SER A 456 18.00 14.88 -16.26
C SER A 456 16.98 14.46 -17.32
N LEU A 457 16.72 15.33 -18.31
CA LEU A 457 15.82 15.00 -19.43
C LEU A 457 16.41 13.94 -20.38
N SER A 458 17.73 13.87 -20.53
CA SER A 458 18.38 12.93 -21.47
C SER A 458 18.15 11.46 -21.12
N ALA A 459 17.82 11.16 -19.86
CA ALA A 459 17.45 9.82 -19.42
C ALA A 459 16.23 9.31 -20.21
N ASP A 460 15.18 10.13 -20.32
CA ASP A 460 13.89 9.74 -20.89
C ASP A 460 13.64 10.29 -22.29
N PHE A 461 14.33 11.36 -22.68
CA PHE A 461 14.11 12.12 -23.91
C PHE A 461 15.37 12.24 -24.78
N GLY A 462 15.17 12.36 -26.09
CA GLY A 462 16.25 12.82 -26.98
C GLY A 462 16.40 14.33 -26.83
N VAL A 463 17.48 14.80 -26.19
CA VAL A 463 17.71 16.22 -25.96
C VAL A 463 18.54 16.82 -27.10
N LYS A 464 18.07 17.92 -27.67
CA LYS A 464 18.76 18.67 -28.73
C LYS A 464 18.71 20.17 -28.44
N ARG A 465 19.55 20.95 -29.13
CA ARG A 465 19.49 22.41 -29.15
C ARG A 465 19.26 22.84 -30.60
N ILE A 466 18.39 23.82 -30.83
CA ILE A 466 17.97 24.25 -32.17
C ILE A 466 17.73 25.75 -32.21
N THR A 467 17.90 26.35 -33.38
CA THR A 467 17.46 27.71 -33.68
C THR A 467 16.07 27.73 -34.31
N THR A 468 15.42 28.90 -34.37
CA THR A 468 14.12 29.08 -35.02
C THR A 468 14.14 28.72 -36.51
N SER A 469 15.23 29.03 -37.21
CA SER A 469 15.45 28.65 -38.62
C SER A 469 15.49 27.13 -38.83
N LEU A 470 16.11 26.39 -37.91
CA LEU A 470 16.13 24.92 -37.94
C LEU A 470 14.78 24.34 -37.51
N LEU A 471 14.07 25.00 -36.61
CA LEU A 471 12.71 24.62 -36.23
C LEU A 471 11.77 24.71 -37.43
N GLU A 472 11.86 25.75 -38.27
CA GLU A 472 11.02 25.89 -39.47
C GLU A 472 11.14 24.71 -40.44
N THR A 473 12.37 24.23 -40.65
CA THR A 473 12.67 23.14 -41.61
C THR A 473 12.56 21.75 -40.99
N GLY A 474 12.70 21.62 -39.67
CA GLY A 474 12.84 20.34 -38.94
C GLY A 474 11.68 19.97 -38.00
N ARG A 475 10.49 20.56 -38.14
CA ARG A 475 9.36 20.41 -37.19
C ARG A 475 8.98 18.96 -36.86
N ALA A 476 9.00 18.07 -37.85
CA ALA A 476 8.53 16.68 -37.70
C ALA A 476 9.42 15.81 -36.77
N GLY A 477 10.60 16.29 -36.39
CA GLY A 477 11.55 15.57 -35.54
C GLY A 477 11.58 16.01 -34.08
N ILE A 478 10.74 16.96 -33.67
CA ILE A 478 10.75 17.57 -32.33
C ILE A 478 9.34 17.47 -31.76
N ASP A 479 9.22 16.91 -30.55
CA ASP A 479 7.92 16.76 -29.88
C ASP A 479 7.67 17.89 -28.87
N ILE A 480 8.74 18.38 -28.23
CA ILE A 480 8.70 19.40 -27.18
C ILE A 480 9.78 20.46 -27.44
N LEU A 481 9.42 21.73 -27.37
CA LEU A 481 10.33 22.88 -27.42
C LEU A 481 10.41 23.55 -26.04
N ILE A 482 11.62 23.83 -25.56
CA ILE A 482 11.87 24.56 -24.32
C ILE A 482 12.49 25.92 -24.67
N VAL A 483 11.85 26.99 -24.21
CA VAL A 483 12.39 28.35 -24.30
C VAL A 483 12.81 28.75 -22.88
N ALA A 484 14.12 28.76 -22.63
CA ALA A 484 14.69 28.89 -21.29
C ALA A 484 15.37 30.24 -21.07
N GLY A 485 14.74 31.13 -20.30
CA GLY A 485 15.28 32.43 -19.90
C GLY A 485 15.72 33.33 -21.06
N PRO A 486 14.87 33.58 -22.08
CA PRO A 486 15.25 34.48 -23.17
C PRO A 486 15.50 35.90 -22.66
N LYS A 487 16.47 36.59 -23.23
CA LYS A 487 16.88 37.95 -22.82
C LYS A 487 16.64 39.00 -23.91
N GLU A 488 16.49 38.57 -25.16
CA GLU A 488 16.27 39.44 -26.32
C GLU A 488 14.84 39.32 -26.87
N PRO A 489 14.31 40.39 -27.51
CA PRO A 489 12.98 40.37 -28.09
C PRO A 489 12.87 39.43 -29.28
N PHE A 490 11.76 38.70 -29.35
CA PHE A 490 11.44 37.80 -30.47
C PHE A 490 10.99 38.59 -31.70
N SER A 491 11.48 38.20 -32.87
CA SER A 491 10.97 38.76 -34.13
C SER A 491 9.58 38.21 -34.48
N GLU A 492 8.82 38.93 -35.32
CA GLU A 492 7.52 38.43 -35.80
C GLU A 492 7.64 37.10 -36.57
N GLN A 493 8.78 36.88 -37.24
CA GLN A 493 9.05 35.62 -37.93
C GLN A 493 9.25 34.47 -36.93
N ASP A 494 10.02 34.70 -35.86
CA ASP A 494 10.26 33.70 -34.83
C ASP A 494 8.97 33.33 -34.09
N LYS A 495 8.16 34.34 -33.74
CA LYS A 495 6.82 34.11 -33.18
C LYS A 495 5.95 33.26 -34.08
N PHE A 496 5.94 33.55 -35.39
CA PHE A 496 5.18 32.77 -36.36
C PHE A 496 5.66 31.32 -36.44
N ILE A 497 6.98 31.07 -36.46
CA ILE A 497 7.52 29.71 -36.51
C ILE A 497 7.12 28.90 -35.27
N ILE A 498 7.20 29.50 -34.08
CA ILE A 498 6.82 28.85 -32.82
C ILE A 498 5.31 28.58 -32.78
N ASP A 499 4.48 29.54 -33.22
CA ASP A 499 3.04 29.35 -33.36
C ASP A 499 2.71 28.18 -34.29
N GLN A 500 3.35 28.10 -35.46
CA GLN A 500 3.13 27.00 -36.39
C GLN A 500 3.58 25.64 -35.82
N PHE A 501 4.63 25.62 -35.01
CA PHE A 501 5.04 24.40 -34.30
C PHE A 501 3.94 23.94 -33.32
N ILE A 502 3.37 24.86 -32.53
CA ILE A 502 2.26 24.57 -31.62
C ILE A 502 1.02 24.09 -32.40
N MET A 503 0.66 24.77 -33.48
CA MET A 503 -0.48 24.40 -34.33
C MET A 503 -0.31 23.01 -34.98
N SER A 504 0.92 22.57 -35.21
CA SER A 504 1.22 21.21 -35.71
C SER A 504 1.15 20.11 -34.64
N GLY A 505 0.79 20.46 -33.40
CA GLY A 505 0.68 19.53 -32.26
C GLY A 505 1.94 19.47 -31.39
N GLY A 506 2.94 20.29 -31.68
CA GLY A 506 4.13 20.45 -30.84
C GLY A 506 3.79 21.08 -29.49
N LYS A 507 4.54 20.73 -28.44
CA LYS A 507 4.36 21.28 -27.09
C LYS A 507 5.47 22.26 -26.78
N VAL A 508 5.16 23.40 -26.16
CA VAL A 508 6.16 24.41 -25.80
C VAL A 508 6.15 24.64 -24.29
N VAL A 509 7.33 24.64 -23.69
CA VAL A 509 7.56 25.03 -22.30
C VAL A 509 8.24 26.39 -22.31
N TRP A 510 7.58 27.38 -21.73
CA TRP A 510 8.10 28.74 -21.58
C TRP A 510 8.62 28.92 -20.15
N LEU A 511 9.92 29.20 -20.01
CA LEU A 511 10.54 29.58 -18.74
C LEU A 511 11.00 31.03 -18.90
N ILE A 512 10.11 31.98 -18.59
CA ILE A 512 10.31 33.40 -18.86
C ILE A 512 10.32 34.16 -17.54
N ASP A 513 11.37 34.94 -17.32
CA ASP A 513 11.41 35.96 -16.27
C ASP A 513 11.17 37.35 -16.89
N PRO A 514 9.98 37.94 -16.69
CA PRO A 514 9.63 39.23 -17.29
C PRO A 514 10.37 40.42 -16.64
N VAL A 515 11.03 40.21 -15.50
CA VAL A 515 11.79 41.23 -14.79
C VAL A 515 13.21 40.71 -14.54
N GLN A 516 14.21 41.46 -15.01
CA GLN A 516 15.60 41.12 -14.79
C GLN A 516 16.13 41.82 -13.52
N VAL A 517 16.72 41.04 -12.62
CA VAL A 517 17.42 41.52 -11.42
C VAL A 517 18.89 41.13 -11.53
N SER A 518 19.80 42.11 -11.58
CA SER A 518 21.24 41.84 -11.75
C SER A 518 21.94 41.69 -10.40
N LEU A 519 22.43 40.47 -10.11
CA LEU A 519 23.29 40.19 -8.94
C LEU A 519 24.56 41.06 -8.91
N ASP A 520 25.10 41.41 -10.09
CA ASP A 520 26.27 42.28 -10.23
C ASP A 520 26.04 43.73 -9.75
N SER A 521 24.78 44.12 -9.50
CA SER A 521 24.48 45.42 -8.89
C SER A 521 24.94 45.48 -7.44
N LEU A 522 24.95 44.35 -6.73
CA LEU A 522 25.45 44.26 -5.34
C LEU A 522 26.98 44.27 -5.26
N SER A 523 27.68 43.77 -6.28
CA SER A 523 29.15 43.75 -6.27
C SER A 523 29.76 45.13 -6.50
N ASN A 524 29.01 46.03 -7.16
CA ASN A 524 29.47 47.37 -7.54
C ASN A 524 28.72 48.53 -6.87
N GLY A 525 27.68 48.26 -6.07
CA GLY A 525 26.85 49.30 -5.46
C GLY A 525 26.03 48.84 -4.25
N TYR A 526 25.42 49.80 -3.56
CA TYR A 526 24.58 49.57 -2.37
C TYR A 526 23.09 49.34 -2.71
N GLN A 527 22.75 49.31 -3.99
CA GLN A 527 21.37 49.21 -4.49
C GLN A 527 21.30 48.18 -5.61
N THR A 528 20.21 47.40 -5.62
CA THR A 528 19.88 46.48 -6.72
C THR A 528 18.79 47.13 -7.56
N PHE A 529 19.02 47.25 -8.86
CA PHE A 529 18.01 47.74 -9.81
C PHE A 529 17.36 46.56 -10.51
N SER A 530 16.06 46.67 -10.75
CA SER A 530 15.29 45.75 -11.58
C SER A 530 14.75 46.47 -12.81
N PHE A 531 14.74 45.77 -13.94
CA PHE A 531 14.26 46.31 -15.20
C PHE A 531 13.25 45.35 -15.84
N PRO A 532 12.12 45.86 -16.37
CA PRO A 532 11.20 45.02 -17.14
C PRO A 532 11.86 44.60 -18.45
N LEU A 533 11.72 43.32 -18.79
CA LEU A 533 12.28 42.71 -19.98
C LEU A 533 11.20 42.67 -21.07
N SER A 534 11.35 43.50 -22.11
CA SER A 534 10.41 43.57 -23.22
C SER A 534 10.77 42.53 -24.29
N LEU A 535 10.22 41.33 -24.17
CA LEU A 535 10.50 40.20 -25.06
C LEU A 535 9.69 40.16 -26.36
N ASN A 536 8.75 41.10 -26.55
CA ASN A 536 7.79 41.07 -27.69
C ASN A 536 6.96 39.77 -27.75
N LEU A 537 6.67 39.14 -26.61
CA LEU A 537 5.89 37.89 -26.52
C LEU A 537 4.48 38.07 -25.97
N ASP A 538 4.16 39.24 -25.43
CA ASP A 538 2.89 39.53 -24.74
C ASP A 538 1.67 39.25 -25.61
N ASP A 539 1.71 39.62 -26.89
CA ASP A 539 0.63 39.43 -27.84
C ASP A 539 0.41 37.94 -28.18
N LEU A 540 1.49 37.18 -28.34
CA LEU A 540 1.45 35.75 -28.64
C LEU A 540 0.91 34.96 -27.45
N LEU A 541 1.49 35.19 -26.26
CA LEU A 541 1.08 34.50 -25.03
C LEU A 541 -0.36 34.86 -24.64
N PHE A 542 -0.78 36.11 -24.88
CA PHE A 542 -2.16 36.52 -24.63
C PHE A 542 -3.17 35.75 -25.50
N LYS A 543 -2.84 35.45 -26.76
CA LYS A 543 -3.69 34.59 -27.62
C LYS A 543 -3.81 33.16 -27.06
N TYR A 544 -2.79 32.67 -26.36
CA TYR A 544 -2.82 31.39 -25.66
C TYR A 544 -3.49 31.46 -24.27
N GLY A 545 -3.95 32.64 -23.85
CA GLY A 545 -4.60 32.86 -22.56
C GLY A 545 -3.63 33.11 -21.40
N VAL A 546 -2.36 33.40 -21.68
CA VAL A 546 -1.32 33.67 -20.67
C VAL A 546 -0.98 35.16 -20.64
N ARG A 547 -0.74 35.72 -19.45
CA ARG A 547 -0.29 37.11 -19.27
C ARG A 547 0.99 37.13 -18.46
N LEU A 548 1.96 37.95 -18.89
CA LEU A 548 3.19 38.20 -18.15
C LEU A 548 2.95 39.35 -17.16
N ASN A 549 3.27 39.11 -15.89
CA ASN A 549 3.22 40.13 -14.84
C ASN A 549 4.63 40.64 -14.57
N TYR A 550 4.83 41.95 -14.63
CA TYR A 550 6.13 42.60 -14.41
C TYR A 550 6.33 42.97 -12.93
N GLU A 551 6.03 42.04 -12.04
CA GLU A 551 6.13 42.20 -10.59
C GLU A 551 7.24 41.30 -10.05
N LEU A 552 7.94 41.79 -9.02
CA LEU A 552 8.92 40.98 -8.30
C LEU A 552 8.26 40.31 -7.10
N LEU A 553 8.45 39.01 -6.98
CA LEU A 553 8.08 38.27 -5.77
C LEU A 553 9.21 38.39 -4.76
N GLN A 554 8.88 38.76 -3.52
CA GLN A 554 9.80 38.80 -2.40
C GLN A 554 9.28 37.97 -1.24
N ASP A 555 10.16 37.22 -0.60
CA ASP A 555 9.85 36.48 0.63
C ASP A 555 10.98 36.65 1.64
N VAL A 556 10.61 36.67 2.93
CA VAL A 556 11.56 36.64 4.05
C VAL A 556 12.26 35.29 4.11
N ASP A 557 11.56 34.22 3.73
CA ASP A 557 12.10 32.87 3.63
C ASP A 557 12.70 32.64 2.23
N CYS A 558 13.90 33.17 2.04
CA CYS A 558 14.60 33.22 0.77
C CYS A 558 15.99 32.60 0.84
N ALA A 559 16.59 32.41 -0.33
CA ALA A 559 17.98 31.97 -0.41
C ALA A 559 18.95 32.99 0.20
N GLN A 560 20.13 32.50 0.59
CA GLN A 560 21.21 33.32 1.10
C GLN A 560 22.36 33.34 0.10
N ILE A 561 22.88 34.54 -0.19
CA ILE A 561 24.03 34.74 -1.07
C ILE A 561 25.20 35.29 -0.28
N LEU A 562 26.42 35.00 -0.74
CA LEU A 562 27.64 35.56 -0.17
C LEU A 562 27.85 36.99 -0.67
N VAL A 563 27.89 37.94 0.25
CA VAL A 563 28.15 39.35 -0.05
C VAL A 563 29.41 39.79 0.69
N ASN A 564 30.25 40.60 0.02
CA ASN A 564 31.41 41.21 0.65
C ASN A 564 30.96 42.42 1.47
N THR A 565 31.07 42.33 2.80
CA THR A 565 30.69 43.39 3.73
C THR A 565 31.89 44.21 4.22
N ALA A 566 33.08 43.98 3.66
CA ALA A 566 34.28 44.71 4.03
C ALA A 566 34.19 46.19 3.59
N PRO A 567 34.52 47.15 4.47
CA PRO A 567 34.67 48.55 4.07
C PRO A 567 35.66 48.72 2.91
N SER A 568 35.40 49.68 2.02
CA SER A 568 36.28 49.96 0.87
C SER A 568 37.75 50.14 1.31
N GLY A 569 38.66 49.34 0.73
CA GLY A 569 40.08 49.36 1.03
C GLY A 569 40.55 48.34 2.08
N SER A 570 39.65 47.55 2.68
CA SER A 570 39.99 46.45 3.58
C SER A 570 39.90 45.07 2.89
N GLN A 571 40.44 44.03 3.52
CA GLN A 571 40.35 42.66 2.98
C GLN A 571 38.89 42.20 2.93
N ALA A 572 38.51 41.54 1.83
CA ALA A 572 37.16 41.07 1.60
C ALA A 572 36.70 40.14 2.74
N GLN A 573 35.52 40.45 3.29
CA GLN A 573 34.88 39.66 4.34
C GLN A 573 33.53 39.20 3.80
N TRP A 574 33.42 37.92 3.49
CA TRP A 574 32.22 37.32 2.92
C TRP A 574 31.27 36.88 4.03
N THR A 575 30.04 37.39 4.02
CA THR A 575 28.97 36.97 4.94
C THR A 575 27.71 36.63 4.16
N LEU A 576 26.94 35.67 4.68
CA LEU A 576 25.67 35.27 4.08
C LEU A 576 24.60 36.34 4.36
N HIS A 577 23.95 36.83 3.32
CA HIS A 577 22.84 37.77 3.39
C HIS A 577 21.62 37.23 2.64
N PRO A 578 20.40 37.51 3.12
CA PRO A 578 19.17 37.10 2.45
C PRO A 578 19.04 37.77 1.07
N TRP A 579 18.77 36.97 0.05
CA TRP A 579 18.44 37.41 -1.30
C TRP A 579 16.92 37.29 -1.51
N TYR A 580 16.20 38.33 -1.10
CA TYR A 580 14.73 38.34 -1.05
C TYR A 580 14.04 38.01 -2.39
N TYR A 581 14.74 38.14 -3.52
CA TYR A 581 14.22 37.90 -4.86
C TYR A 581 14.29 36.43 -5.32
N SER A 582 14.88 35.54 -4.51
CA SER A 582 14.83 34.08 -4.71
C SER A 582 14.13 33.42 -3.52
N PRO A 583 12.79 33.49 -3.47
CA PRO A 583 12.02 32.82 -2.42
C PRO A 583 12.20 31.30 -2.47
N LEU A 584 12.21 30.66 -1.30
CA LEU A 584 12.26 29.21 -1.20
C LEU A 584 10.84 28.66 -1.15
N LEU A 585 10.32 28.20 -2.28
CA LEU A 585 8.93 27.77 -2.40
C LEU A 585 8.71 26.39 -1.79
N THR A 586 7.67 26.27 -0.97
CA THR A 586 7.20 24.98 -0.45
C THR A 586 6.23 24.35 -1.44
N PRO A 587 6.51 23.14 -1.95
CA PRO A 587 5.63 22.48 -2.90
C PRO A 587 4.31 22.06 -2.26
N ALA A 588 3.26 21.93 -3.07
CA ALA A 588 1.94 21.54 -2.60
C ALA A 588 1.85 20.02 -2.36
N ASP A 589 1.35 19.60 -1.20
CA ASP A 589 1.22 18.18 -0.85
C ASP A 589 0.02 17.47 -1.52
N ASN A 590 -0.88 18.23 -2.14
CA ASN A 590 -2.12 17.71 -2.70
C ASN A 590 -1.98 17.17 -4.14
N HIS A 591 -0.81 17.32 -4.77
CA HIS A 591 -0.61 16.93 -6.15
C HIS A 591 0.51 15.87 -6.28
N PRO A 592 0.29 14.75 -6.99
CA PRO A 592 1.28 13.66 -7.08
C PRO A 592 2.65 14.08 -7.61
N LEU A 593 2.73 15.11 -8.45
CA LEU A 593 3.99 15.64 -9.00
C LEU A 593 4.77 16.54 -8.03
N SER A 594 4.11 17.16 -7.05
CA SER A 594 4.75 18.11 -6.13
C SER A 594 4.87 17.59 -4.71
N ARG A 595 4.05 16.61 -4.32
CA ARG A 595 4.11 15.99 -2.99
C ARG A 595 5.49 15.38 -2.75
N ASN A 596 6.04 15.59 -1.56
CA ASN A 596 7.36 15.08 -1.14
C ASN A 596 8.56 15.67 -1.91
N LEU A 597 8.38 16.74 -2.70
CA LEU A 597 9.50 17.51 -3.21
C LEU A 597 10.15 18.33 -2.09
N ASN A 598 11.46 18.55 -2.21
CA ASN A 598 12.14 19.51 -1.37
C ASN A 598 11.69 20.94 -1.71
N ARG A 599 12.01 21.88 -0.82
CA ARG A 599 11.81 23.30 -1.11
C ARG A 599 12.52 23.67 -2.41
N VAL A 600 11.82 24.34 -3.29
CA VAL A 600 12.32 24.71 -4.62
C VAL A 600 12.87 26.12 -4.56
N TYR A 601 14.12 26.25 -5.01
CA TYR A 601 14.76 27.54 -5.24
C TYR A 601 14.26 28.12 -6.56
N THR A 602 13.79 29.37 -6.55
CA THR A 602 13.40 30.11 -7.77
C THR A 602 14.41 31.15 -8.19
#